data_AF-A0A2H5VE15-F1
#
_entry.id   AF-A0A2H5VE15-F1
#
_cell.length_a   1.000
_cell.length_b   1.000
_cell.length_c   1.000
_cell.angle_alpha   90.00
_cell.angle_beta   90.00
_cell.angle_gamma   90.00
#
_symmetry.space_group_name_H-M   'P 1'
#
loop_
_entity.id
_entity.type
_entity.pdbx_description
1 polymer ?
#
loop_
_entity_poly.entity_id
_entity_poly.type
_entity_poly.pdbx_seq_one_letter_code
_entity_poly.pdbx_strand_id
1 'polypeptide(L)'
;MEKALILLSGGIDSATCLWWAKSRNWLVYALSFNYYRRSKREIMSSEILAKEGKVKEHIVIDLPFLKEAFDLKLKVIPSIYIPARNLIFYSIAIYLSEIYEFNYIVGGHNTDDQAIFPDAKSEYFQLLNQIINKTLLTGKEVKIITPLSNLKKFEVVKLGKELGVPFEYTWSCHRDYLLPCKECEGCKSREEAFKRAGIKDPLEDTSHTSLQL
;
A
#
# COMPACT_ATOMS: atom_id res chain seq x y z
N MET A 1 -10.46 -19.59 10.32
CA MET A 1 -9.33 -18.64 10.19
C MET A 1 -9.80 -17.53 9.27
N GLU A 2 -9.73 -16.29 9.73
CA GLU A 2 -10.14 -15.12 8.95
C GLU A 2 -9.27 -14.96 7.70
N LYS A 3 -9.88 -14.58 6.56
CA LYS A 3 -9.17 -14.30 5.30
C LYS A 3 -9.08 -12.79 5.08
N ALA A 4 -7.89 -12.29 4.77
CA ALA A 4 -7.68 -10.85 4.54
C ALA A 4 -6.96 -10.58 3.22
N LEU A 5 -7.44 -9.58 2.48
CA LEU A 5 -6.81 -9.05 1.27
C LEU A 5 -6.10 -7.74 1.58
N ILE A 6 -4.79 -7.69 1.36
CA ILE A 6 -3.97 -6.50 1.60
C ILE A 6 -3.73 -5.77 0.29
N LEU A 7 -4.06 -4.49 0.22
CA LEU A 7 -3.65 -3.65 -0.91
C LEU A 7 -2.15 -3.38 -0.77
N LEU A 8 -1.34 -4.10 -1.55
CA LEU A 8 0.12 -4.12 -1.47
C LEU A 8 0.75 -3.30 -2.61
N SER A 9 1.30 -2.13 -2.29
CA SER A 9 1.93 -1.24 -3.27
C SER A 9 3.44 -1.47 -3.43
N GLY A 10 4.10 -2.04 -2.42
CA GLY A 10 5.56 -2.13 -2.34
C GLY A 10 6.21 -1.08 -1.42
N GLY A 11 5.43 -0.13 -0.89
CA GLY A 11 5.89 0.89 0.03
C GLY A 11 5.84 0.50 1.51
N ILE A 12 6.34 1.39 2.38
CA ILE A 12 6.42 1.21 3.84
C ILE A 12 5.04 0.92 4.45
N ASP A 13 4.04 1.72 4.09
CA ASP A 13 2.71 1.62 4.71
C ASP A 13 2.02 0.30 4.35
N SER A 14 2.02 -0.08 3.07
CA SER A 14 1.39 -1.31 2.62
C SER A 14 2.14 -2.58 3.09
N ALA A 15 3.47 -2.51 3.17
CA ALA A 15 4.26 -3.55 3.84
C ALA A 15 3.86 -3.65 5.31
N THR A 16 3.78 -2.54 6.04
CA THR A 16 3.38 -2.57 7.45
C THR A 16 1.98 -3.17 7.65
N CYS A 17 1.03 -2.88 6.76
CA CYS A 17 -0.29 -3.54 6.76
C CYS A 17 -0.22 -5.06 6.54
N LEU A 18 0.65 -5.54 5.65
CA LEU A 18 0.85 -6.96 5.41
C LEU A 18 1.33 -7.66 6.69
N TRP A 19 2.39 -7.16 7.33
CA TRP A 19 2.90 -7.75 8.57
C TRP A 19 1.91 -7.59 9.74
N TRP A 20 1.17 -6.48 9.80
CA TRP A 20 0.11 -6.27 10.78
C TRP A 20 -1.00 -7.32 10.66
N ALA A 21 -1.42 -7.65 9.44
CA ALA A 21 -2.41 -8.70 9.20
C ALA A 21 -1.86 -10.09 9.55
N LYS A 22 -0.59 -10.36 9.24
CA LYS A 22 0.10 -11.62 9.61
C LYS A 22 0.17 -11.81 11.13
N SER A 23 0.45 -10.75 11.89
CA SER A 23 0.49 -10.80 13.37
C SER A 23 -0.84 -11.22 14.01
N ARG A 24 -1.95 -11.18 13.26
CA ARG A 24 -3.29 -11.61 13.69
C ARG A 24 -3.63 -13.05 13.35
N ASN A 25 -2.67 -13.80 12.81
CA ASN A 25 -2.86 -15.18 12.34
C ASN A 25 -3.98 -15.31 11.29
N TRP A 26 -4.15 -14.28 10.45
CA TRP A 26 -5.08 -14.33 9.32
C TRP A 26 -4.46 -15.06 8.12
N LEU A 27 -5.31 -15.65 7.28
CA LEU A 27 -4.91 -16.14 5.97
C LEU A 27 -4.83 -14.96 5.01
N VAL A 28 -3.60 -14.52 4.73
CA VAL A 28 -3.36 -13.26 4.02
C VAL A 28 -3.15 -13.47 2.52
N TYR A 29 -3.84 -12.68 1.73
CA TYR A 29 -3.69 -12.50 0.29
C TYR A 29 -3.18 -11.08 0.02
N ALA A 30 -2.46 -10.87 -1.08
CA ALA A 30 -2.03 -9.54 -1.51
C ALA A 30 -2.71 -9.16 -2.84
N LEU A 31 -3.05 -7.88 -2.99
CA LEU A 31 -3.55 -7.28 -4.22
C LEU A 31 -2.64 -6.13 -4.64
N SER A 32 -2.09 -6.20 -5.85
CA SER A 32 -1.34 -5.11 -6.46
C SER A 32 -1.95 -4.69 -7.79
N PHE A 33 -1.76 -3.42 -8.16
CA PHE A 33 -2.32 -2.85 -9.38
C PHE A 33 -1.21 -2.37 -10.30
N ASN A 34 -1.24 -2.81 -11.55
CA ASN A 34 -0.29 -2.37 -12.58
C ASN A 34 -0.99 -1.36 -13.51
N TYR A 35 -0.86 -0.09 -13.16
CA TYR A 35 -1.38 1.00 -13.98
C TYR A 35 -0.31 1.56 -14.93
N TYR A 36 -0.72 2.48 -15.81
CA TYR A 36 0.15 3.06 -16.82
C TYR A 36 1.43 3.64 -16.19
N ARG A 37 2.59 3.15 -16.64
CA ARG A 37 3.92 3.59 -16.19
C ARG A 37 4.18 3.47 -14.69
N ARG A 38 3.51 2.54 -13.99
CA ARG A 38 3.87 2.20 -12.61
C ARG A 38 5.35 1.84 -12.52
N SER A 39 6.00 2.31 -11.46
CA SER A 39 7.43 2.09 -11.20
C SER A 39 7.75 0.59 -11.19
N LYS A 40 8.80 0.20 -11.94
CA LYS A 40 9.31 -1.18 -11.92
C LYS A 40 9.83 -1.56 -10.54
N ARG A 41 10.41 -0.60 -9.81
CA ARG A 41 10.90 -0.81 -8.44
C ARG A 41 9.76 -1.07 -7.46
N GLU A 42 8.64 -0.35 -7.57
CA GLU A 42 7.46 -0.62 -6.75
C GLU A 42 6.86 -2.01 -7.05
N ILE A 43 6.81 -2.41 -8.32
CA ILE A 43 6.36 -3.74 -8.73
C ILE A 43 7.25 -4.82 -8.09
N MET A 44 8.57 -4.76 -8.30
CA MET A 44 9.52 -5.69 -7.70
C MET A 44 9.42 -5.74 -6.18
N SER A 45 9.26 -4.58 -5.53
CA SER A 45 9.10 -4.51 -4.08
C SER A 45 7.83 -5.23 -3.61
N SER A 46 6.70 -5.02 -4.31
CA SER A 46 5.45 -5.72 -3.98
C SER A 46 5.55 -7.24 -4.13
N GLU A 47 6.25 -7.74 -5.15
CA GLU A 47 6.48 -9.16 -5.37
C GLU A 47 7.36 -9.79 -4.28
N ILE A 48 8.47 -9.12 -3.93
CA ILE A 48 9.38 -9.58 -2.87
C ILE A 48 8.64 -9.60 -1.54
N LEU A 49 7.93 -8.53 -1.18
CA LEU A 49 7.20 -8.45 0.08
C LEU A 49 6.08 -9.49 0.16
N ALA A 50 5.37 -9.77 -0.93
CA ALA A 50 4.37 -10.85 -0.97
C ALA A 50 5.01 -12.22 -0.70
N LYS A 51 6.18 -12.49 -1.30
CA LYS A 51 6.95 -13.72 -1.08
C LYS A 51 7.46 -13.84 0.36
N GLU A 52 8.10 -12.79 0.88
CA GLU A 52 8.63 -12.74 2.25
C GLU A 52 7.52 -12.85 3.30
N GLY A 53 6.39 -12.19 3.06
CA GLY A 53 5.19 -12.29 3.88
C GLY A 53 4.48 -13.66 3.79
N LYS A 54 4.92 -14.54 2.88
CA LYS A 54 4.31 -15.85 2.59
C LYS A 54 2.80 -15.71 2.45
N VAL A 55 2.37 -14.79 1.60
CA VAL A 55 0.94 -14.63 1.29
C VAL A 55 0.44 -15.89 0.59
N LYS A 56 -0.84 -16.20 0.76
CA LYS A 56 -1.47 -17.36 0.12
C LYS A 56 -1.49 -17.23 -1.39
N GLU A 57 -1.71 -16.02 -1.88
CA GLU A 57 -1.71 -15.65 -3.28
C GLU A 57 -1.44 -14.15 -3.41
N HIS A 58 -0.69 -13.77 -4.44
CA HIS A 58 -0.45 -12.38 -4.82
C HIS A 58 -1.19 -12.10 -6.13
N ILE A 59 -2.37 -11.48 -6.01
CA ILE A 59 -3.23 -11.11 -7.12
C ILE A 59 -2.72 -9.81 -7.71
N VAL A 60 -2.48 -9.79 -9.02
CA VAL A 60 -2.03 -8.61 -9.74
C VAL A 60 -3.05 -8.27 -10.82
N ILE A 61 -3.56 -7.04 -10.80
CA ILE A 61 -4.57 -6.56 -11.74
C ILE A 61 -3.99 -5.45 -12.60
N ASP A 62 -3.98 -5.67 -13.92
CA ASP A 62 -3.56 -4.67 -14.89
C ASP A 62 -4.68 -3.64 -15.13
N LEU A 63 -4.35 -2.36 -14.94
CA LEU A 63 -5.24 -1.22 -15.12
C LEU A 63 -4.58 -0.19 -16.06
N PRO A 64 -4.26 -0.54 -17.32
CA PRO A 64 -3.49 0.31 -18.22
C PRO A 64 -4.21 1.62 -18.60
N PHE A 65 -5.51 1.71 -18.33
CA PHE A 65 -6.30 2.94 -18.51
C PHE A 65 -6.06 3.96 -17.39
N LEU A 66 -5.63 3.53 -16.20
CA LEU A 66 -5.31 4.44 -15.10
C LEU A 66 -3.97 5.10 -15.35
N LYS A 67 -3.98 6.43 -15.29
CA LYS A 67 -2.84 7.29 -15.60
C LYS A 67 -2.72 8.38 -14.56
N GLU A 68 -1.50 8.81 -14.31
CA GLU A 68 -1.23 9.98 -13.49
C GLU A 68 -1.71 11.26 -14.21
N ALA A 69 -1.99 12.29 -13.44
CA ALA A 69 -2.48 13.58 -13.93
C ALA A 69 -1.55 14.18 -14.99
N PHE A 70 -0.25 13.96 -14.87
CA PHE A 70 0.75 14.34 -15.87
C PHE A 70 0.47 13.72 -17.24
N ASP A 71 0.29 12.40 -17.31
CA ASP A 71 0.03 11.68 -18.57
C ASP A 71 -1.38 12.02 -19.14
N LEU A 72 -2.30 12.43 -18.28
CA LEU A 72 -3.63 12.94 -18.65
C LEU A 72 -3.62 14.43 -19.02
N LYS A 73 -2.48 15.12 -18.88
CA LYS A 73 -2.32 16.57 -19.12
C LYS A 73 -3.27 17.44 -18.29
N LEU A 74 -3.59 17.02 -17.06
CA LEU A 74 -4.40 17.78 -16.11
C LEU A 74 -3.52 18.83 -15.42
N LYS A 75 -3.93 20.11 -15.48
CA LYS A 75 -3.09 21.23 -15.03
C LYS A 75 -3.29 21.65 -13.57
N VAL A 76 -4.44 21.32 -12.95
CA VAL A 76 -4.85 21.85 -11.63
C VAL A 76 -4.57 20.85 -10.50
N ILE A 77 -3.99 19.70 -10.81
CA ILE A 77 -3.86 18.57 -9.88
C ILE A 77 -2.39 18.12 -9.84
N PRO A 78 -1.85 17.66 -8.69
CA PRO A 78 -0.47 17.18 -8.61
C PRO A 78 -0.13 16.14 -9.69
N SER A 79 1.04 16.26 -10.31
CA SER A 79 1.42 15.48 -11.49
C SER A 79 1.34 13.95 -11.30
N ILE A 80 1.70 13.45 -10.11
CA ILE A 80 1.71 12.02 -9.76
C ILE A 80 0.35 11.48 -9.29
N TYR A 81 -0.65 12.35 -9.15
CA TYR A 81 -1.96 11.93 -8.67
C TYR A 81 -2.74 11.18 -9.75
N ILE A 82 -3.37 10.07 -9.38
CA ILE A 82 -4.29 9.34 -10.26
C ILE A 82 -5.73 9.65 -9.83
N PRO A 83 -6.56 10.23 -10.70
CA PRO A 83 -7.95 10.56 -10.37
C PRO A 83 -8.75 9.36 -9.86
N ALA A 84 -9.40 9.52 -8.70
CA ALA A 84 -10.29 8.54 -8.08
C ALA A 84 -9.67 7.13 -7.89
N ARG A 85 -8.35 7.04 -7.77
CA ARG A 85 -7.60 5.78 -7.69
C ARG A 85 -8.12 4.87 -6.58
N ASN A 86 -8.33 5.38 -5.37
CA ASN A 86 -8.75 4.54 -4.26
C ASN A 86 -10.16 3.96 -4.49
N LEU A 87 -11.09 4.72 -5.08
CA LEU A 87 -12.42 4.19 -5.40
C LEU A 87 -12.33 2.97 -6.32
N ILE A 88 -11.51 3.05 -7.36
CA ILE A 88 -11.31 1.95 -8.31
C ILE A 88 -10.65 0.76 -7.60
N PHE A 89 -9.58 1.01 -6.84
CA PHE A 89 -8.84 -0.04 -6.13
C PHE A 89 -9.71 -0.78 -5.12
N TYR A 90 -10.47 -0.06 -4.29
CA TYR A 90 -11.38 -0.67 -3.34
C TYR A 90 -12.58 -1.34 -4.02
N SER A 91 -13.09 -0.81 -5.14
CA SER A 91 -14.15 -1.49 -5.90
C SER A 91 -13.70 -2.86 -6.40
N ILE A 92 -12.46 -2.97 -6.90
CA ILE A 92 -11.88 -4.25 -7.32
C ILE A 92 -11.65 -5.16 -6.11
N ALA A 93 -11.14 -4.62 -4.99
CA ALA A 93 -10.96 -5.41 -3.77
C ALA A 93 -12.29 -5.96 -3.22
N ILE A 94 -13.37 -5.17 -3.28
CA ILE A 94 -14.73 -5.58 -2.91
C ILE A 94 -15.23 -6.68 -3.84
N TYR A 95 -15.05 -6.54 -5.15
CA TYR A 95 -15.37 -7.60 -6.12
C TYR A 95 -14.65 -8.92 -5.79
N LEU A 96 -13.34 -8.86 -5.51
CA LEU A 96 -12.55 -10.04 -5.14
C LEU A 96 -12.97 -10.63 -3.78
N SER A 97 -13.50 -9.81 -2.87
CA SER A 97 -13.95 -10.29 -1.55
C SER A 97 -15.08 -11.30 -1.63
N GLU A 98 -15.94 -11.20 -2.65
CA GLU A 98 -17.02 -12.17 -2.86
C GLU A 98 -16.51 -13.49 -3.46
N ILE A 99 -15.54 -13.42 -4.38
CA ILE A 99 -14.96 -14.60 -5.05
C ILE A 99 -14.11 -15.43 -4.09
N TYR A 100 -13.25 -14.76 -3.33
CA TYR A 100 -12.28 -15.42 -2.44
C TYR A 100 -12.81 -15.54 -1.00
N GLU A 101 -14.01 -15.02 -0.77
CA GLU A 101 -14.70 -14.97 0.52
C GLU A 101 -13.82 -14.28 1.58
N PHE A 102 -13.26 -13.11 1.28
CA PHE A 102 -12.49 -12.34 2.26
C PHE A 102 -13.39 -11.83 3.39
N ASN A 103 -12.86 -11.81 4.61
CA ASN A 103 -13.50 -11.17 5.76
C ASN A 103 -13.06 -9.70 5.84
N TYR A 104 -11.80 -9.43 5.47
CA TYR A 104 -11.19 -8.11 5.59
C TYR A 104 -10.49 -7.68 4.31
N ILE A 105 -10.64 -6.40 3.99
CA ILE A 105 -9.81 -5.69 3.00
C ILE A 105 -8.97 -4.68 3.79
N VAL A 106 -7.65 -4.69 3.63
CA VAL A 106 -6.74 -3.87 4.44
C VAL A 106 -6.00 -2.86 3.57
N GLY A 107 -6.09 -1.59 3.95
CA GLY A 107 -5.46 -0.46 3.27
C GLY A 107 -4.46 0.30 4.13
N GLY A 108 -3.32 0.67 3.56
CA GLY A 108 -2.24 1.39 4.25
C GLY A 108 -2.39 2.91 4.25
N HIS A 109 -3.53 3.45 4.69
CA HIS A 109 -3.74 4.89 4.82
C HIS A 109 -3.34 5.37 6.21
N ASN A 110 -2.47 6.38 6.28
CA ASN A 110 -1.96 6.94 7.53
C ASN A 110 -2.50 8.37 7.80
N THR A 111 -2.13 8.98 8.93
CA THR A 111 -2.60 10.33 9.30
C THR A 111 -2.13 11.41 8.30
N ASP A 112 -0.93 11.27 7.75
CA ASP A 112 -0.40 12.20 6.76
C ASP A 112 -1.21 12.16 5.45
N ASP A 113 -1.64 10.96 5.02
CA ASP A 113 -2.53 10.80 3.85
C ASP A 113 -3.89 11.47 4.07
N GLN A 114 -4.47 11.31 5.27
CA GLN A 114 -5.76 11.90 5.63
C GLN A 114 -5.78 13.43 5.59
N ALA A 115 -4.63 14.06 5.82
CA ALA A 115 -4.48 15.51 5.77
C ALA A 115 -4.55 16.04 4.33
N ILE A 116 -4.21 15.21 3.34
CA ILE A 116 -4.06 15.61 1.93
C ILE A 116 -5.23 15.11 1.08
N PHE A 117 -5.65 13.86 1.29
CA PHE A 117 -6.55 13.15 0.38
C PHE A 117 -7.94 12.91 1.00
N PRO A 118 -9.03 13.34 0.33
CA PRO A 118 -10.38 13.12 0.85
C PRO A 118 -10.75 11.63 0.88
N ASP A 119 -10.23 10.83 -0.04
CA ASP A 119 -10.44 9.38 -0.17
C ASP A 119 -9.46 8.54 0.67
N ALA A 120 -8.80 9.17 1.65
CA ALA A 120 -8.02 8.50 2.71
C ALA A 120 -8.64 8.68 4.11
N LYS A 121 -9.69 9.50 4.25
CA LYS A 121 -10.33 9.82 5.54
C LYS A 121 -11.18 8.68 6.08
N SER A 122 -11.34 8.63 7.40
CA SER A 122 -12.18 7.63 8.07
C SER A 122 -13.61 7.55 7.53
N GLU A 123 -14.21 8.71 7.23
CA GLU A 123 -15.57 8.86 6.72
C GLU A 123 -15.72 8.22 5.34
N TYR A 124 -14.68 8.29 4.51
CA TYR A 124 -14.67 7.62 3.21
C TYR A 124 -14.77 6.10 3.35
N PHE A 125 -14.02 5.50 4.28
CA PHE A 125 -14.08 4.06 4.54
C PHE A 125 -15.36 3.62 5.24
N GLN A 126 -15.96 4.48 6.06
CA GLN A 126 -17.31 4.23 6.61
C GLN A 126 -18.34 4.13 5.49
N LEU A 127 -18.32 5.05 4.52
CA LEU A 127 -19.19 5.01 3.34
C LEU A 127 -18.97 3.77 2.49
N LEU A 128 -17.70 3.40 2.21
CA LEU A 128 -17.41 2.18 1.47
C LEU A 128 -17.92 0.93 2.18
N ASN A 129 -17.77 0.82 3.50
CA ASN A 129 -18.31 -0.30 4.28
C ASN A 129 -19.85 -0.37 4.22
N GLN A 130 -20.54 0.77 4.17
CA GLN A 130 -22.00 0.79 3.96
C GLN A 130 -22.39 0.33 2.56
N ILE A 131 -21.59 0.68 1.53
CA ILE A 131 -21.80 0.23 0.15
C ILE A 131 -21.60 -1.29 0.04
N ILE A 132 -20.56 -1.84 0.67
CA ILE A 132 -20.30 -3.28 0.70
C ILE A 132 -21.55 -4.06 1.15
N ASN A 133 -22.15 -3.64 2.26
CA ASN A 133 -23.36 -4.25 2.83
C ASN A 133 -24.60 -4.17 1.91
N LYS A 134 -24.55 -3.38 0.83
CA LYS A 134 -25.64 -3.20 -0.12
C LYS A 134 -25.34 -3.73 -1.52
N THR A 135 -24.13 -4.21 -1.79
CA THR A 135 -23.71 -4.63 -3.14
C THR A 135 -23.38 -6.10 -3.28
N LEU A 136 -22.93 -6.77 -2.21
CA LEU A 136 -22.57 -8.19 -2.26
C LEU A 136 -23.83 -9.06 -2.11
N LEU A 137 -24.04 -10.00 -3.03
CA LEU A 137 -25.22 -10.86 -3.05
C LEU A 137 -25.09 -12.03 -2.07
N THR A 138 -23.87 -12.48 -1.81
CA THR A 138 -23.59 -13.56 -0.85
C THR A 138 -24.04 -13.23 0.58
N GLY A 139 -24.27 -11.96 0.90
CA GLY A 139 -24.63 -11.51 2.25
C GLY A 139 -23.51 -11.67 3.28
N LYS A 140 -22.30 -12.04 2.83
CA LYS A 140 -21.13 -12.19 3.70
C LYS A 140 -20.69 -10.84 4.24
N GLU A 141 -20.41 -10.79 5.53
CA GLU A 141 -19.84 -9.59 6.15
C GLU A 141 -18.37 -9.42 5.73
N VAL A 142 -18.10 -8.32 5.03
CA VAL A 142 -16.75 -7.90 4.60
C VAL A 142 -16.50 -6.49 5.13
N LYS A 143 -15.30 -6.27 5.69
CA LYS A 143 -14.94 -4.96 6.25
C LYS A 143 -13.62 -4.44 5.69
N ILE A 144 -13.62 -3.18 5.27
CA ILE A 144 -12.40 -2.42 5.00
C ILE A 144 -11.82 -1.92 6.31
N ILE A 145 -10.53 -2.18 6.53
CA ILE A 145 -9.76 -1.78 7.72
C ILE A 145 -8.55 -0.94 7.28
N THR A 146 -8.33 0.18 7.96
CA THR A 146 -7.18 1.07 7.77
C THR A 146 -6.37 1.17 9.06
N PRO A 147 -5.52 0.16 9.36
CA PRO A 147 -4.90 0.03 10.68
C PRO A 147 -3.90 1.14 11.00
N LEU A 148 -3.45 1.86 9.99
CA LEU A 148 -2.47 2.94 10.12
C LEU A 148 -3.12 4.34 10.23
N SER A 149 -4.45 4.44 10.13
CA SER A 149 -5.16 5.73 10.02
C SER A 149 -4.79 6.73 11.12
N ASN A 150 -4.62 6.26 12.36
CA ASN A 150 -4.27 7.09 13.51
C ASN A 150 -2.76 7.21 13.77
N LEU A 151 -1.92 6.74 12.84
CA LEU A 151 -0.47 6.78 12.96
C LEU A 151 0.10 7.80 11.98
N LYS A 152 1.03 8.63 12.46
CA LYS A 152 1.92 9.40 11.59
C LYS A 152 2.96 8.46 10.97
N LYS A 153 3.57 8.88 9.87
CA LYS A 153 4.50 8.05 9.11
C LYS A 153 5.68 7.49 9.94
N PHE A 154 6.23 8.25 10.88
CA PHE A 154 7.28 7.74 11.77
C PHE A 154 6.77 6.67 12.76
N GLU A 155 5.49 6.73 13.15
CA GLU A 155 4.85 5.72 13.99
C GLU A 155 4.56 4.45 13.20
N VAL A 156 4.23 4.58 11.91
CA VAL A 156 4.16 3.44 10.97
C VAL A 156 5.51 2.74 10.89
N VAL A 157 6.62 3.48 10.77
CA VAL A 157 7.97 2.90 10.76
C VAL A 157 8.28 2.17 12.07
N LYS A 158 7.92 2.74 13.23
CA LYS A 158 8.07 2.06 14.53
C LYS A 158 7.27 0.76 14.60
N LEU A 159 5.98 0.82 14.24
CA LEU A 159 5.12 -0.36 14.20
C LEU A 159 5.66 -1.43 13.27
N GLY A 160 6.09 -1.04 12.06
CA GLY A 160 6.67 -2.00 11.11
C GLY A 160 7.96 -2.61 11.63
N LYS A 161 8.80 -1.86 12.37
CA LYS A 161 9.99 -2.40 13.02
C LYS A 161 9.64 -3.42 14.11
N GLU A 162 8.64 -3.12 14.96
CA GLU A 162 8.15 -4.04 15.99
C GLU A 162 7.58 -5.33 15.39
N LEU A 163 6.90 -5.22 14.24
CA LEU A 163 6.33 -6.35 13.52
C LEU A 163 7.35 -7.13 12.68
N GLY A 164 8.59 -6.64 12.55
CA GLY A 164 9.63 -7.28 11.74
C GLY A 164 9.46 -7.10 10.24
N VAL A 165 8.95 -5.96 9.78
CA VAL A 165 8.88 -5.59 8.36
C VAL A 165 10.30 -5.48 7.78
N PRO A 166 10.62 -6.15 6.66
CA PRO A 166 11.89 -6.05 5.97
C PRO A 166 11.92 -4.78 5.12
N PHE A 167 12.21 -3.64 5.76
CA PHE A 167 12.18 -2.34 5.11
C PHE A 167 13.20 -2.18 3.97
N GLU A 168 14.20 -3.05 3.86
CA GLU A 168 15.14 -3.16 2.74
C GLU A 168 14.45 -3.52 1.42
N TYR A 169 13.28 -4.17 1.47
CA TYR A 169 12.49 -4.54 0.29
C TYR A 169 11.36 -3.57 -0.01
N THR A 170 11.27 -2.47 0.73
CA THR A 170 10.25 -1.44 0.49
C THR A 170 10.79 -0.32 -0.38
N TRP A 171 9.96 0.20 -1.27
CA TRP A 171 10.34 1.29 -2.18
C TRP A 171 9.43 2.50 -2.02
N SER A 172 10.02 3.69 -1.97
CA SER A 172 9.29 4.96 -1.86
C SER A 172 9.76 6.00 -2.88
N CYS A 173 10.79 5.70 -3.67
CA CYS A 173 11.31 6.65 -4.65
C CYS A 173 10.42 6.70 -5.88
N HIS A 174 10.12 7.90 -6.39
CA HIS A 174 9.32 8.07 -7.61
C HIS A 174 10.13 7.81 -8.90
N ARG A 175 11.37 7.34 -8.79
CA ARG A 175 12.27 7.08 -9.92
C ARG A 175 12.70 5.61 -9.91
N ASP A 176 12.87 5.03 -11.09
CA ASP A 176 13.32 3.65 -11.28
C ASP A 176 14.86 3.54 -11.37
N TYR A 177 15.58 4.11 -10.40
CA TYR A 177 17.03 3.97 -10.30
C TYR A 177 17.44 2.71 -9.54
N LEU A 178 18.74 2.40 -9.50
CA LEU A 178 19.27 1.32 -8.67
C LEU A 178 19.09 1.59 -7.18
N LEU A 179 19.29 2.84 -6.79
CA LEU A 179 19.18 3.33 -5.43
C LEU A 179 18.13 4.45 -5.35
N PRO A 180 17.48 4.67 -4.20
CA PRO A 180 16.60 5.81 -4.01
C PRO A 180 17.31 7.12 -4.38
N CYS A 181 16.63 8.01 -5.10
CA CYS A 181 17.28 9.24 -5.59
C CYS A 181 17.58 10.27 -4.49
N LYS A 182 17.06 10.08 -3.27
CA LYS A 182 17.20 10.99 -2.10
C LYS A 182 16.62 12.41 -2.29
N GLU A 183 16.13 12.75 -3.48
CA GLU A 183 15.64 14.10 -3.81
C GLU A 183 14.12 14.21 -3.93
N CYS A 184 13.44 13.13 -4.37
CA CYS A 184 11.99 13.17 -4.60
C CYS A 184 11.22 13.19 -3.28
N GLU A 185 9.96 13.63 -3.32
CA GLU A 185 9.09 13.73 -2.15
C GLU A 185 8.98 12.41 -1.39
N GLY A 186 8.79 11.28 -2.08
CA GLY A 186 8.77 9.96 -1.44
C GLY A 186 10.07 9.56 -0.73
N CYS A 187 11.25 9.97 -1.24
CA CYS A 187 12.52 9.74 -0.54
C CYS A 187 12.64 10.61 0.71
N LYS A 188 12.33 11.91 0.59
CA LYS A 188 12.37 12.85 1.73
C LYS A 188 11.39 12.44 2.84
N SER A 189 10.19 12.02 2.45
CA SER A 189 9.17 11.53 3.36
C SER A 189 9.62 10.26 4.10
N ARG A 190 10.29 9.34 3.40
CA ARG A 190 10.88 8.14 4.01
C ARG A 190 11.99 8.50 4.99
N GLU A 191 12.97 9.29 4.55
CA GLU A 191 14.11 9.69 5.37
C GLU A 191 13.66 10.35 6.69
N GLU A 192 12.74 11.31 6.60
CA GLU A 192 12.18 11.98 7.77
C GLU A 192 11.44 11.01 8.70
N ALA A 193 10.68 10.05 8.15
CA ALA A 193 9.97 9.06 8.94
C ALA A 193 10.93 8.15 9.73
N PHE A 194 11.99 7.63 9.10
CA PHE A 194 13.01 6.82 9.76
C PHE A 194 13.79 7.62 10.81
N LYS A 195 14.22 8.83 10.46
CA LYS A 195 14.94 9.74 11.37
C LYS A 195 14.12 10.05 12.62
N ARG A 196 12.84 10.42 12.47
CA ARG A 196 11.94 10.67 13.61
C ARG A 196 11.60 9.42 14.40
N ALA A 197 11.61 8.26 13.75
CA ALA A 197 11.42 6.99 14.43
C ALA A 197 12.64 6.60 15.30
N GLY A 198 13.80 7.20 15.07
CA GLY A 198 15.07 6.81 15.70
C GLY A 198 15.58 5.47 15.18
N ILE A 199 15.21 5.11 13.94
CA ILE A 199 15.53 3.82 13.30
C ILE A 199 16.37 4.12 12.07
N LYS A 200 17.49 3.40 11.91
CA LYS A 200 18.32 3.48 10.71
C LYS A 200 17.56 2.96 9.50
N ASP A 201 17.48 3.73 8.42
CA ASP A 201 16.85 3.28 7.18
C ASP A 201 17.80 2.29 6.46
N PRO A 202 17.37 1.06 6.17
CA PRO A 202 18.22 0.09 5.47
C PRO A 202 18.61 0.52 4.05
N LEU A 203 17.93 1.52 3.46
CA LEU A 203 18.27 2.08 2.15
C LEU A 203 19.11 3.37 2.23
N GLU A 204 19.54 3.77 3.43
CA GLU A 204 20.39 4.96 3.63
C GLU A 204 21.84 4.71 3.18
N ASP A 205 22.40 3.54 3.53
CA ASP A 205 23.76 3.11 3.23
C ASP A 205 23.85 2.40 1.88
N THR A 206 24.49 3.07 0.92
CA THR A 206 24.67 2.58 -0.44
C THR A 206 25.76 1.50 -0.57
N SER A 207 26.34 1.02 0.54
CA SER A 207 27.40 0.01 0.56
C SER A 207 26.88 -1.43 0.54
N HIS A 208 25.57 -1.63 0.76
CA HIS A 208 24.95 -2.96 0.82
C HIS A 208 23.68 -3.03 -0.02
N THR A 209 23.81 -2.93 -1.33
CA THR A 209 22.77 -3.45 -2.24
C THR A 209 23.43 -4.27 -3.32
N SER A 210 23.88 -5.46 -2.95
CA SER A 210 23.83 -6.61 -3.83
C SER A 210 22.37 -6.99 -4.08
N LEU A 211 21.64 -6.11 -4.77
CA LEU A 211 20.53 -6.55 -5.62
C LEU A 211 21.21 -7.12 -6.87
N GLN A 212 21.77 -8.32 -6.73
CA GLN A 212 22.06 -9.15 -7.89
C GLN A 212 20.70 -9.52 -8.48
N LEU A 213 20.52 -9.11 -9.74
CA LEU A 213 19.45 -9.52 -10.63
C LEU A 213 19.36 -11.04 -10.72
#